data_AF-A0A138A8L4-F1
#
_entry.id   AF-A0A138A8L4-F1
#
_cell.length_a   1.000
_cell.length_b   1.000
_cell.length_c   1.000
_cell.angle_alpha   90.00
_cell.angle_beta   90.00
_cell.angle_gamma   90.00
#
_symmetry.space_group_name_H-M   'P 1'
#
loop_
_entity.id
_entity.type
_entity.pdbx_description
1 polymer ?
#
loop_
_entity_poly.entity_id
_entity_poly.type
_entity_poly.pdbx_seq_one_letter_code
_entity_poly.pdbx_strand_id
1 'polypeptide(L)'
;MCTDQPYCLVPYIVWLDCEPVCMARISLSTRSGVHSITGPHIMCDYDPQEGWWSAWTPCDFPAALSQLGIPQMFAHLIMEEVTERLVDSPQVSILLDGAQLLIELLPAPDAPAVNPH
;
A
#
# COMPACT_ATOMS: atom_id res chain seq x y z
N MET A 1 5.66 -20.55 -8.38
CA MET A 1 4.26 -20.30 -8.79
C MET A 1 3.56 -19.79 -7.54
N CYS A 2 3.10 -18.54 -7.52
CA CYS A 2 2.31 -18.00 -6.41
C CYS A 2 0.90 -18.58 -6.52
N THR A 3 0.53 -19.55 -5.69
CA THR A 3 -0.76 -20.24 -5.83
C THR A 3 -1.82 -19.86 -4.81
N ASP A 4 -1.47 -19.12 -3.74
CA ASP A 4 -2.43 -18.85 -2.66
C ASP A 4 -2.53 -17.35 -2.25
N GLN A 5 -1.85 -16.46 -2.97
CA GLN A 5 -2.22 -15.04 -3.01
C GLN A 5 -2.78 -14.70 -4.40
N PRO A 6 -3.96 -14.07 -4.50
CA PRO A 6 -4.50 -13.64 -5.78
C PRO A 6 -3.64 -12.56 -6.45
N TYR A 7 -2.78 -11.86 -5.68
CA TYR A 7 -1.93 -10.79 -6.19
C TYR A 7 -0.43 -11.00 -5.92
N CYS A 8 0.39 -10.83 -6.96
CA CYS A 8 1.85 -10.93 -6.87
C CYS A 8 2.47 -9.56 -6.54
N LEU A 9 3.04 -9.41 -5.34
CA LEU A 9 3.69 -8.16 -4.89
C LEU A 9 5.10 -7.94 -5.47
N VAL A 10 5.75 -8.98 -6.01
CA VAL A 10 7.13 -8.92 -6.52
C VAL A 10 7.40 -7.71 -7.44
N PRO A 11 6.50 -7.30 -8.36
CA PRO A 11 6.73 -6.12 -9.21
C PRO A 11 6.73 -4.77 -8.47
N TYR A 12 6.36 -4.73 -7.21
CA TYR A 12 6.22 -3.51 -6.40
C TYR A 12 7.28 -3.40 -5.30
N ILE A 13 8.04 -4.47 -5.07
CA ILE A 13 9.05 -4.52 -4.01
C ILE A 13 10.31 -3.78 -4.45
N VAL A 14 10.73 -2.85 -3.62
CA VAL A 14 12.00 -2.12 -3.68
C VAL A 14 12.78 -2.45 -2.42
N TRP A 15 14.10 -2.57 -2.53
CA TRP A 15 14.96 -2.78 -1.38
C TRP A 15 15.56 -1.44 -0.95
N LEU A 16 15.12 -0.92 0.20
CA LEU A 16 15.68 0.29 0.82
C LEU A 16 16.41 -0.11 2.09
N ASP A 17 17.69 0.24 2.20
CA ASP A 17 18.52 -0.08 3.37
C ASP A 17 18.47 -1.57 3.79
N CYS A 18 18.42 -2.47 2.80
CA CYS A 18 18.29 -3.93 2.97
C CYS A 18 16.92 -4.41 3.49
N GLU A 19 15.91 -3.54 3.55
CA GLU A 19 14.55 -3.89 3.90
C GLU A 19 13.65 -3.92 2.65
N PRO A 20 12.81 -4.96 2.48
CA PRO A 20 11.84 -5.01 1.40
C PRO A 20 10.66 -4.08 1.72
N VAL A 21 10.46 -3.08 0.86
CA VAL A 21 9.37 -2.11 0.98
C VAL A 21 8.65 -1.96 -0.34
N CYS A 22 7.43 -1.47 -0.26
CA CYS A 22 6.60 -1.21 -1.42
C CYS A 22 6.31 0.30 -1.46
N MET A 23 6.72 0.98 -2.53
CA MET A 23 6.46 2.41 -2.71
C MET A 23 4.97 2.62 -2.93
N ALA A 24 4.34 3.51 -2.18
CA ALA A 24 2.91 3.76 -2.31
C ALA A 24 2.62 5.24 -2.52
N ARG A 25 1.65 5.52 -3.38
CA ARG A 25 0.97 6.82 -3.47
C ARG A 25 -0.30 6.75 -2.65
N ILE A 26 -0.43 7.64 -1.67
CA ILE A 26 -1.62 7.77 -0.85
C ILE A 26 -2.29 9.09 -1.24
N SER A 27 -3.50 9.02 -1.77
CA SER A 27 -4.25 10.19 -2.25
C SER A 27 -5.58 10.31 -1.51
N LEU A 28 -5.85 11.49 -0.97
CA LEU A 28 -7.15 11.84 -0.39
C LEU A 28 -7.88 12.81 -1.33
N SER A 29 -8.98 12.35 -1.89
CA SER A 29 -9.88 13.12 -2.73
C SER A 29 -11.04 13.67 -1.90
N THR A 30 -11.18 14.99 -1.88
CA THR A 30 -12.23 15.72 -1.15
C THR A 30 -12.94 16.68 -2.10
N ARG A 31 -14.02 17.34 -1.63
CA ARG A 31 -14.66 18.43 -2.39
C ARG A 31 -13.74 19.63 -2.65
N SER A 32 -12.75 19.84 -1.79
CA SER A 32 -11.76 20.92 -1.89
C SER A 32 -10.60 20.60 -2.84
N GLY A 33 -10.44 19.34 -3.25
CA GLY A 33 -9.35 18.92 -4.14
C GLY A 33 -8.75 17.57 -3.75
N VAL A 34 -7.66 17.22 -4.43
CA VAL A 34 -6.89 15.99 -4.22
C VAL A 34 -5.56 16.34 -3.59
N HIS A 35 -5.24 15.68 -2.48
CA HIS A 35 -3.93 15.75 -1.83
C HIS A 35 -3.28 14.39 -1.89
N SER A 36 -1.99 14.34 -2.23
CA SER A 36 -1.26 13.08 -2.38
C SER A 36 0.11 13.17 -1.74
N ILE A 37 0.53 12.06 -1.15
CA ILE A 37 1.88 11.81 -0.69
C ILE A 37 2.40 10.54 -1.34
N THR A 38 3.72 10.43 -1.48
CA THR A 38 4.37 9.26 -2.08
C THR A 38 5.60 8.92 -1.29
N GLY A 39 5.77 7.64 -0.95
CA GLY A 39 6.88 7.18 -0.13
C GLY A 39 6.83 5.68 0.15
N PRO A 40 7.82 5.16 0.89
CA PRO A 40 7.88 3.77 1.32
C PRO A 40 6.92 3.55 2.49
N HIS A 41 5.62 3.58 2.22
CA HIS A 41 4.59 3.51 3.24
C HIS A 41 4.06 2.10 3.49
N ILE A 42 4.58 1.08 2.79
CA ILE A 42 4.17 -0.31 2.93
C ILE A 42 5.43 -1.16 3.09
N MET A 43 5.47 -1.97 4.15
CA MET A 43 6.55 -2.92 4.38
C MET A 43 6.15 -4.29 3.82
N CYS A 44 7.14 -5.05 3.35
CA CYS A 44 6.92 -6.30 2.66
C CYS A 44 7.84 -7.40 3.28
N ASP A 45 7.34 -8.61 3.55
CA ASP A 45 8.05 -9.73 4.24
C ASP A 45 7.78 -11.01 3.49
N TYR A 46 8.83 -11.82 3.33
CA TYR A 46 8.73 -13.08 2.63
C TYR A 46 8.54 -14.22 3.62
N ASP A 47 7.41 -14.92 3.53
CA ASP A 47 7.21 -16.15 4.29
C ASP A 47 7.86 -17.32 3.52
N PRO A 48 8.97 -17.91 4.02
CA PRO A 48 9.64 -19.01 3.33
C PRO A 48 8.87 -20.33 3.43
N GLN A 49 7.96 -20.49 4.39
CA GLN A 49 7.15 -21.70 4.54
C GLN A 49 6.03 -21.73 3.51
N GLU A 50 5.41 -20.57 3.30
CA GLU A 50 4.29 -20.43 2.39
C GLU A 50 4.70 -20.00 0.97
N GLY A 51 5.93 -19.47 0.81
CA GLY A 51 6.53 -19.16 -0.48
C GLY A 51 5.98 -17.88 -1.14
N TRP A 52 5.42 -16.96 -0.38
CA TRP A 52 4.82 -15.70 -0.88
C TRP A 52 5.23 -14.48 -0.05
N TRP A 53 4.95 -13.29 -0.60
CA TRP A 53 5.27 -11.99 0.02
C TRP A 53 4.03 -11.39 0.68
N SER A 54 4.13 -11.07 1.96
CA SER A 54 3.12 -10.30 2.68
C SER A 54 3.42 -8.80 2.59
N ALA A 55 2.37 -7.98 2.70
CA ALA A 55 2.47 -6.54 2.83
C ALA A 55 1.70 -6.08 4.07
N TRP A 56 2.23 -5.10 4.80
CA TRP A 56 1.54 -4.47 5.92
C TRP A 56 1.92 -3.00 6.05
N THR A 57 1.08 -2.27 6.75
CA THR A 57 1.31 -0.86 7.06
C THR A 57 2.24 -0.72 8.28
N PRO A 58 3.37 0.01 8.16
CA PRO A 58 4.30 0.25 9.28
C PRO A 58 3.74 1.27 10.30
N CYS A 59 4.39 1.36 11.46
CA CYS A 59 3.95 2.22 12.57
C CYS A 59 3.96 3.73 12.26
N ASP A 60 4.68 4.16 11.21
CA ASP A 60 4.72 5.54 10.73
C ASP A 60 3.64 5.85 9.68
N PHE A 61 2.90 4.85 9.20
CA PHE A 61 1.75 5.03 8.29
C PHE A 61 0.69 6.02 8.83
N PRO A 62 0.34 6.02 10.14
CA PRO A 62 -0.53 7.06 10.71
C PRO A 62 -0.03 8.48 10.53
N ALA A 63 1.29 8.70 10.53
CA ALA A 63 1.87 10.03 10.31
C ALA A 63 1.68 10.48 8.86
N ALA A 64 1.80 9.56 7.91
CA ALA A 64 1.49 9.80 6.50
C ALA A 64 0.00 10.18 6.31
N LEU A 65 -0.93 9.45 6.93
CA LEU A 65 -2.36 9.80 6.92
C LEU A 65 -2.64 11.16 7.55
N SER A 66 -1.96 11.49 8.65
CA SER A 66 -2.10 12.79 9.31
C SER A 66 -1.66 13.95 8.42
N GLN A 67 -0.66 13.77 7.55
CA GLN A 67 -0.25 14.79 6.59
C GLN A 67 -1.32 15.07 5.53
N LEU A 68 -2.18 14.10 5.24
CA LEU A 68 -3.34 14.25 4.35
C LEU A 68 -4.56 14.84 5.07
N GLY A 69 -4.45 15.17 6.36
CA GLY A 69 -5.54 15.71 7.16
C GLY A 69 -6.48 14.65 7.75
N ILE A 70 -6.12 13.37 7.69
CA ILE A 70 -6.89 12.30 8.34
C ILE A 70 -6.52 12.24 9.83
N PRO A 71 -7.48 12.34 10.76
CA PRO A 71 -7.21 12.25 12.18
C PRO A 71 -6.60 10.90 12.57
N GLN A 72 -5.58 10.91 13.43
CA GLN A 72 -4.87 9.70 13.88
C GLN A 72 -5.78 8.64 14.50
N MET A 73 -6.91 9.03 15.09
CA MET A 73 -7.88 8.08 15.65
C MET A 73 -8.46 7.11 14.60
N PHE A 74 -8.48 7.48 13.32
CA PHE A 74 -8.93 6.60 12.23
C PHE A 74 -7.81 5.76 11.62
N ALA A 75 -6.55 6.03 11.98
CA ALA A 75 -5.41 5.39 11.33
C ALA A 75 -5.41 3.88 11.52
N HIS A 76 -5.74 3.37 12.71
CA HIS A 76 -5.77 1.93 12.98
C HIS A 76 -6.78 1.19 12.08
N LEU A 77 -8.00 1.72 11.94
CA LEU A 77 -9.04 1.13 11.08
C LEU A 77 -8.61 1.12 9.60
N ILE A 78 -7.97 2.21 9.14
CA ILE A 78 -7.48 2.30 7.77
C ILE A 78 -6.31 1.33 7.56
N MET A 79 -5.40 1.20 8.53
CA MET A 79 -4.26 0.29 8.47
C MET A 79 -4.68 -1.18 8.35
N GLU A 80 -5.66 -1.60 9.14
CA GLU A 80 -6.23 -2.96 9.07
C GLU A 80 -6.84 -3.22 7.69
N GLU A 81 -7.74 -2.36 7.24
CA GLU A 81 -8.40 -2.44 5.92
C GLU A 81 -7.40 -2.46 4.76
N VAL A 82 -6.35 -1.63 4.80
CA VAL A 82 -5.31 -1.60 3.76
C VAL A 82 -4.51 -2.89 3.77
N THR A 83 -4.12 -3.39 4.94
CA THR A 83 -3.31 -4.61 5.08
C THR A 83 -4.08 -5.82 4.55
N GLU A 84 -5.37 -5.93 4.86
CA GLU A 84 -6.21 -7.02 4.37
C GLU A 84 -6.38 -6.96 2.84
N ARG A 85 -6.61 -5.76 2.28
CA ARG A 85 -6.96 -5.61 0.85
C ARG A 85 -5.77 -5.58 -0.10
N LEU A 86 -4.57 -5.30 0.40
CA LEU A 86 -3.35 -5.36 -0.42
C LEU A 86 -3.01 -6.78 -0.88
N VAL A 87 -3.57 -7.81 -0.21
CA VAL A 87 -3.46 -9.22 -0.64
C VAL A 87 -4.19 -9.46 -1.96
N ASP A 88 -5.25 -8.68 -2.23
CA ASP A 88 -6.13 -8.87 -3.39
C ASP A 88 -5.81 -7.92 -4.56
N SER A 89 -5.21 -6.77 -4.28
CA SER A 89 -5.04 -5.70 -5.27
C SER A 89 -3.87 -4.77 -4.90
N PRO A 90 -3.09 -4.27 -5.87
CA PRO A 90 -2.06 -3.25 -5.64
C PRO A 90 -2.67 -1.88 -5.33
N GLN A 91 -3.98 -1.77 -5.43
CA GLN A 91 -4.73 -0.54 -5.23
C GLN A 91 -5.89 -0.79 -4.28
N VAL A 92 -5.95 0.02 -3.21
CA VAL A 92 -7.00 -0.02 -2.20
C VAL A 92 -7.72 1.32 -2.20
N SER A 93 -9.05 1.28 -2.36
CA SER A 93 -9.91 2.46 -2.27
C SER A 93 -10.82 2.33 -1.05
N ILE A 94 -10.80 3.33 -0.18
CA ILE A 94 -11.60 3.41 1.04
C ILE A 94 -12.47 4.67 0.96
N LEU A 95 -13.79 4.50 1.12
CA LEU A 95 -14.72 5.61 1.19
C LEU A 95 -14.80 6.12 2.62
N LEU A 96 -14.58 7.42 2.80
CA LEU A 96 -14.71 8.13 4.05
C LEU A 96 -15.89 9.10 3.92
N ASP A 97 -16.44 9.58 5.04
CA ASP A 97 -17.53 10.55 4.97
C ASP A 97 -17.06 11.86 4.29
N GLY A 98 -17.57 12.11 3.08
CA GLY A 98 -17.20 13.26 2.26
C GLY A 98 -15.84 13.19 1.56
N ALA A 99 -15.13 12.06 1.61
CA ALA A 99 -13.82 11.88 0.97
C ALA A 99 -13.59 10.45 0.44
N GLN A 100 -12.62 10.30 -0.45
CA GLN A 100 -12.14 9.00 -0.92
C GLN A 100 -10.63 8.92 -0.71
N LEU A 101 -10.19 7.91 0.04
CA LEU A 101 -8.78 7.58 0.20
C LEU A 101 -8.40 6.49 -0.81
N LEU A 102 -7.35 6.74 -1.58
CA LEU A 102 -6.79 5.81 -2.54
C LEU A 102 -5.33 5.53 -2.18
N ILE A 103 -5.00 4.26 -1.98
CA ILE A 103 -3.64 3.77 -1.78
C ILE A 103 -3.28 2.98 -3.03
N GLU A 104 -2.20 3.35 -3.70
CA GLU A 104 -1.73 2.70 -4.93
C GLU A 104 -0.25 2.33 -4.75
N LEU A 105 0.06 1.04 -4.87
CA LEU A 105 1.43 0.57 -4.97
C LEU A 105 2.00 0.99 -6.33
N LEU A 106 3.20 1.58 -6.30
CA LEU A 106 3.93 2.00 -7.47
C LEU A 106 4.88 0.89 -7.91
N PRO A 107 4.91 0.51 -9.20
CA PRO A 107 5.85 -0.49 -9.69
C PRO A 107 7.29 -0.10 -9.34
N ALA A 108 8.10 -1.10 -8.96
CA ALA A 108 9.52 -0.88 -8.76
C ALA A 108 10.16 -0.39 -10.06
N PRO A 109 11.16 0.52 -10.01
CA PRO A 109 11.75 1.12 -11.22
C PRO A 109 12.36 0.08 -12.18
N ASP A 110 12.79 -1.06 -11.64
CA ASP A 110 13.36 -2.18 -12.40
C ASP A 110 12.37 -3.35 -12.56
N ALA A 111 11.09 -3.16 -12.22
CA ALA A 111 10.09 -4.20 -12.39
C ALA A 111 9.96 -4.54 -13.89
N PRO A 112 9.99 -5.82 -14.28
CA PRO A 112 9.62 -6.19 -15.64
C PRO A 112 8.20 -5.65 -15.88
N ALA A 113 7.98 -4.97 -17.00
CA ALA A 113 6.65 -4.48 -17.37
C ALA A 113 5.69 -5.68 -17.42
N VAL A 114 4.95 -5.90 -16.34
CA VAL A 114 3.95 -6.94 -16.28
C VAL A 114 2.81 -6.48 -17.16
N ASN A 115 2.75 -7.05 -18.37
CA ASN A 115 1.63 -6.88 -19.28
C ASN A 115 0.38 -7.44 -18.57
N PRO A 116 -0.68 -6.64 -18.35
CA PRO A 116 -1.93 -7.18 -17.86
C PRO A 116 -2.55 -7.99 -19.00
N HIS A 117 -2.48 -9.33 -18.89
CA HIS A 117 -3.23 -10.25 -19.73
C HIS A 117 -4.43 -10.79 -18.96
#